data_AF-A0A0M5JFQ3-F1
#
_entry.id   AF-A0A0M5JFQ3-F1
#
_cell.length_a   1.000
_cell.length_b   1.000
_cell.length_c   1.000
_cell.angle_alpha   90.00
_cell.angle_beta   90.00
_cell.angle_gamma   90.00
#
_symmetry.space_group_name_H-M   'P 1'
#
loop_
_entity.id
_entity.type
_entity.pdbx_description
1 polymer ?
#
loop_
_entity_poly.entity_id
_entity_poly.type
_entity_poly.pdbx_seq_one_letter_code
_entity_poly.pdbx_strand_id
1 'polypeptide(L)'
;MIDDVEAIYSLSYDNGTLPGLDAFREKYYTGDLQKRAMNTTLDYRYYNSIKVNEENKTENEAQVELTVSFGLYQSTIIYGLKKDDAIWKIDLLHLMEP
;
A
#
# COMPACT_ATOMS: atom_id res chain seq x y z
N MET A 1 13.50 12.96 -12.42
CA MET A 1 12.46 11.96 -12.66
C MET A 1 12.42 11.18 -11.36
N ILE A 2 11.30 11.22 -10.64
CA ILE A 2 11.09 10.39 -9.44
C ILE A 2 10.72 9.02 -10.01
N ASP A 3 11.56 8.02 -9.77
CA ASP A 3 11.27 6.61 -9.99
C ASP A 3 10.14 6.19 -9.04
N ASP A 4 9.29 5.24 -9.46
CA ASP A 4 8.08 4.86 -8.72
C ASP A 4 8.39 4.46 -7.27
N VAL A 5 9.59 3.91 -7.02
CA VAL A 5 10.05 3.49 -5.69
C VAL A 5 10.26 4.65 -4.71
N GLU A 6 10.68 5.83 -5.18
CA GLU A 6 10.87 6.99 -4.29
C GLU A 6 9.53 7.61 -3.90
N ALA A 7 8.56 7.57 -4.81
CA ALA A 7 7.18 7.96 -4.50
C ALA A 7 6.57 6.99 -3.48
N ILE A 8 6.70 5.67 -3.69
CA ILE A 8 6.25 4.64 -2.75
C ILE A 8 6.92 4.83 -1.38
N TYR A 9 8.24 5.06 -1.35
CA TYR A 9 8.97 5.34 -0.12
C TYR A 9 8.39 6.55 0.63
N SER A 10 8.15 7.67 -0.06
CA SER A 10 7.60 8.88 0.56
C SER A 10 6.19 8.71 1.12
N LEU A 11 5.42 7.77 0.56
CA LEU A 11 4.06 7.42 0.98
C LEU A 11 4.02 6.23 1.97
N SER A 12 5.17 5.64 2.29
CA SER A 12 5.27 4.54 3.26
C SER A 12 5.29 5.10 4.68
N TYR A 13 4.48 4.53 5.56
CA TYR A 13 4.47 4.90 6.97
C TYR A 13 5.79 4.52 7.62
N ASP A 14 6.37 5.45 8.40
CA ASP A 14 7.59 5.23 9.16
C ASP A 14 7.31 5.38 10.66
N ASN A 15 7.45 4.28 11.39
CA ASN A 15 7.42 4.25 12.85
C ASN A 15 8.81 4.08 13.48
N GLY A 16 9.86 4.50 12.77
CA GLY A 16 11.26 4.28 13.13
C GLY A 16 11.83 2.95 12.65
N THR A 17 11.09 2.21 11.81
CA THR A 17 11.54 0.93 11.24
C THR A 17 11.65 0.94 9.72
N LEU A 18 11.24 2.03 9.05
CA LEU A 18 11.43 2.16 7.61
C LEU A 18 12.94 2.26 7.31
N PRO A 19 13.51 1.33 6.51
CA PRO A 19 14.93 1.41 6.16
C PRO A 19 15.17 2.67 5.33
N GLY A 20 16.39 3.22 5.37
CA GLY A 20 16.74 4.35 4.49
C GLY A 20 16.50 4.03 3.01
N LEU A 21 16.24 5.07 2.21
CA LEU A 21 15.79 4.95 0.81
C LEU A 21 16.58 3.93 -0.03
N ASP A 22 17.91 3.89 0.09
CA ASP A 22 18.73 2.94 -0.69
C ASP A 22 18.45 1.48 -0.32
N ALA A 23 18.35 1.18 0.98
CA ALA A 23 18.03 -0.15 1.47
C ALA A 23 16.57 -0.52 1.20
N PHE A 24 15.65 0.46 1.27
CA PHE A 24 14.26 0.28 0.84
C PHE A 24 14.20 -0.08 -0.65
N ARG A 25 14.92 0.66 -1.49
CA ARG A 25 14.99 0.44 -2.94
C ARG A 25 15.51 -0.95 -3.27
N GLU A 26 16.61 -1.35 -2.64
CA GLU A 26 17.18 -2.68 -2.81
C GLU A 26 16.14 -3.76 -2.45
N LYS A 27 15.50 -3.66 -1.28
CA LYS A 27 14.46 -4.61 -0.87
C LYS A 27 13.25 -4.59 -1.80
N TYR A 28 12.84 -3.43 -2.29
CA TYR A 28 11.68 -3.28 -3.18
C TYR A 28 11.89 -4.04 -4.50
N TYR A 29 13.04 -3.87 -5.14
CA TYR A 29 13.34 -4.49 -6.44
C TYR A 29 13.88 -5.92 -6.36
N THR A 30 14.67 -6.24 -5.35
CA THR A 30 15.24 -7.60 -5.21
C THR A 30 14.30 -8.57 -4.52
N GLY A 31 13.39 -8.05 -3.70
CA GLY A 31 12.35 -8.83 -3.04
C GLY A 31 11.13 -9.07 -3.93
N ASP A 32 10.09 -9.64 -3.31
CA ASP A 32 8.82 -9.89 -4.00
C ASP A 32 7.89 -8.68 -4.03
N LEU A 33 8.25 -7.58 -3.35
CA LEU A 33 7.35 -6.44 -3.19
C LEU A 33 7.02 -5.77 -4.53
N GLN A 34 8.02 -5.51 -5.40
CA GLN A 34 7.76 -4.97 -6.73
C GLN A 34 6.86 -5.90 -7.56
N LYS A 35 7.11 -7.22 -7.52
CA LYS A 35 6.30 -8.20 -8.27
C LYS A 35 4.86 -8.24 -7.75
N ARG A 36 4.67 -8.24 -6.44
CA ARG A 36 3.34 -8.17 -5.79
C ARG A 36 2.64 -6.87 -6.17
N ALA A 37 3.30 -5.73 -6.07
CA ALA A 37 2.75 -4.43 -6.47
C ALA A 37 2.33 -4.41 -7.95
N MET A 38 3.13 -5.00 -8.84
CA MET A 38 2.81 -5.12 -10.25
C MET A 38 1.57 -6.01 -10.47
N ASN A 39 1.52 -7.20 -9.85
CA ASN A 39 0.38 -8.10 -9.95
C ASN A 39 -0.90 -7.46 -9.41
N THR A 40 -0.85 -6.85 -8.23
CA THR A 40 -1.98 -6.12 -7.64
C THR A 40 -2.43 -4.98 -8.55
N THR A 41 -1.50 -4.23 -9.14
CA THR A 41 -1.84 -3.15 -10.09
C THR A 41 -2.58 -3.70 -11.30
N LEU A 42 -2.19 -4.86 -11.84
CA LEU A 42 -2.87 -5.50 -12.95
C LEU A 42 -4.26 -6.03 -12.56
N ASP A 43 -4.36 -6.72 -11.42
CA ASP A 43 -5.59 -7.35 -10.95
C ASP A 43 -6.68 -6.32 -10.58
N TYR A 44 -6.26 -5.18 -10.00
CA TYR A 44 -7.18 -4.15 -9.49
C TYR A 44 -7.24 -2.89 -10.36
N ARG A 45 -6.61 -2.87 -11.54
CA ARG A 45 -6.61 -1.72 -12.47
C ARG A 45 -8.00 -1.16 -12.77
N TYR A 46 -8.98 -2.05 -12.86
CA TYR A 46 -10.37 -1.74 -13.21
C TYR A 46 -11.29 -1.89 -12.00
N TYR A 47 -10.80 -1.52 -10.81
CA TYR A 47 -11.63 -1.46 -9.61
C TYR A 47 -12.91 -0.67 -9.87
N ASN A 48 -14.00 -1.10 -9.24
CA ASN A 48 -15.30 -0.45 -9.34
C ASN A 48 -15.73 0.21 -8.03
N SER A 49 -14.99 -0.01 -6.94
CA SER A 49 -15.24 0.59 -5.64
C SER A 49 -13.93 0.81 -4.89
N ILE A 50 -13.79 2.00 -4.30
CA ILE A 50 -12.77 2.34 -3.31
C ILE A 50 -13.49 3.00 -2.13
N LYS A 51 -13.33 2.46 -0.92
CA LYS A 51 -14.06 2.91 0.27
C LYS A 51 -13.18 2.88 1.51
N VAL A 52 -13.39 3.83 2.41
CA VAL A 52 -12.84 3.76 3.76
C VAL A 52 -13.76 2.87 4.60
N ASN A 53 -13.18 1.93 5.33
CA ASN A 53 -13.90 1.16 6.33
C ASN A 53 -14.07 2.04 7.59
N GLU A 54 -15.29 2.56 7.78
CA GLU A 54 -15.60 3.48 8.89
C GLU A 54 -15.75 2.77 10.25
N GLU A 55 -15.90 1.44 10.29
CA GLU A 55 -16.08 0.70 11.55
C GLU A 55 -14.80 0.67 12.40
N ASN A 56 -13.63 0.60 11.75
CA ASN A 56 -12.32 0.50 12.40
C ASN A 56 -11.49 1.78 12.29
N LYS A 57 -12.08 2.88 11.85
CA LYS A 57 -11.38 4.14 11.62
C LYS A 57 -11.16 4.89 12.93
N THR A 58 -9.92 5.32 13.14
CA THR A 58 -9.56 6.24 14.22
C THR A 58 -9.08 7.57 13.63
N GLU A 59 -8.69 8.51 14.48
CA GLU A 59 -8.10 9.78 14.02
C GLU A 59 -6.82 9.59 13.20
N ASN A 60 -6.05 8.53 13.52
CA ASN A 60 -4.70 8.30 12.98
C ASN A 60 -4.56 6.98 12.22
N GLU A 61 -5.60 6.14 12.16
CA GLU A 61 -5.58 4.87 11.44
C GLU A 61 -6.85 4.70 10.62
N ALA A 62 -6.70 4.18 9.41
CA ALA A 62 -7.81 3.88 8.52
C ALA A 62 -7.51 2.62 7.70
N GLN A 63 -8.57 1.92 7.29
CA GLN A 63 -8.48 0.84 6.32
C GLN A 63 -9.22 1.26 5.05
N VAL A 64 -8.58 1.10 3.90
CA VAL A 64 -9.16 1.39 2.59
C VAL A 64 -9.34 0.08 1.83
N GLU A 65 -10.58 -0.17 1.42
CA GLU A 65 -10.99 -1.33 0.66
C GLU A 65 -11.07 -0.96 -0.82
N LEU A 66 -10.31 -1.67 -1.66
CA LEU A 66 -10.33 -1.56 -3.10
C LEU A 66 -10.93 -2.84 -3.68
N THR A 67 -12.07 -2.71 -4.35
CA THR A 67 -12.83 -3.85 -4.87
C THR A 67 -12.89 -3.82 -6.38
N VAL A 68 -12.65 -4.99 -6.98
CA VAL A 68 -12.93 -5.28 -8.38
C VAL A 68 -14.04 -6.32 -8.45
N SER A 69 -14.99 -6.14 -9.37
CA SER A 69 -16.00 -7.16 -9.67
C SER A 69 -16.02 -7.47 -11.15
N PHE A 70 -16.02 -8.76 -11.48
CA PHE A 70 -16.08 -9.27 -12.84
C PHE A 70 -17.16 -10.36 -12.92
N GLY A 71 -18.32 -10.03 -13.50
CA GLY A 71 -19.47 -10.91 -13.52
C GLY A 71 -19.95 -11.22 -12.11
N LEU A 72 -19.89 -12.50 -11.72
CA LEU A 72 -20.24 -12.98 -10.37
C LEU A 72 -19.05 -13.00 -9.40
N TYR A 73 -17.84 -12.72 -9.87
CA TYR A 73 -16.65 -12.72 -9.04
C TYR A 73 -16.40 -11.34 -8.47
N GLN A 74 -16.06 -11.30 -7.18
CA GLN A 74 -15.63 -10.10 -6.48
C GLN A 74 -14.33 -10.38 -5.76
N SER A 75 -13.38 -9.47 -5.86
CA SER A 75 -12.15 -9.50 -5.09
C SER A 75 -11.93 -8.13 -4.44
N THR A 76 -11.54 -8.15 -3.17
CA THR A 76 -11.22 -6.93 -2.40
C THR A 76 -9.82 -7.05 -1.85
N ILE A 77 -9.01 -6.00 -2.04
CA ILE A 77 -7.75 -5.80 -1.32
C ILE A 77 -7.94 -4.68 -0.30
N ILE A 78 -7.31 -4.82 0.87
CA ILE A 78 -7.41 -3.88 1.97
C ILE A 78 -6.03 -3.28 2.22
N TYR A 79 -5.95 -1.96 2.24
CA TYR A 79 -4.75 -1.21 2.61
C TYR A 79 -4.93 -0.58 3.98
N GLY A 80 -3.96 -0.81 4.87
CA GLY A 80 -3.85 -0.07 6.12
C GLY A 80 -3.16 1.27 5.89
N LEU A 81 -3.76 2.35 6.37
CA LEU A 81 -3.19 3.68 6.34
C LEU A 81 -3.01 4.19 7.76
N LYS A 82 -1.89 4.86 8.00
CA LYS A 82 -1.56 5.54 9.25
C LYS A 82 -1.24 7.00 8.96
N LYS A 83 -1.67 7.87 9.86
CA LYS A 83 -1.48 9.31 9.73
C LYS A 83 -0.17 9.73 10.38
N ASP A 84 0.65 10.43 9.63
CA ASP A 84 1.95 10.97 10.07
C ASP A 84 2.09 12.40 9.55
N ASP A 85 2.32 13.37 10.44
CA ASP A 85 2.35 14.80 10.14
C ASP A 85 1.18 15.29 9.26
N ALA A 86 -0.03 14.85 9.60
CA ALA A 86 -1.28 15.12 8.88
C ALA A 86 -1.39 14.51 7.46
N ILE A 87 -0.43 13.69 7.04
CA ILE A 87 -0.43 12.96 5.77
C ILE A 87 -0.78 11.50 6.04
N TRP A 88 -1.69 10.93 5.26
CA TRP A 88 -1.98 9.51 5.30
C TRP A 88 -0.91 8.74 4.52
N LYS A 89 -0.26 7.79 5.18
CA LYS A 89 0.79 6.93 4.63
C LYS A 89 0.37 5.46 4.71
N ILE A 90 0.81 4.66 3.74
CA ILE A 90 0.47 3.24 3.66
C ILE A 90 1.41 2.45 4.58
N ASP A 91 0.86 1.55 5.39
CA ASP A 91 1.65 0.60 6.17
C ASP A 91 2.12 -0.53 5.24
N LEU A 92 3.32 -0.42 4.68
CA LEU A 92 3.89 -1.40 3.74
C LEU A 92 4.93 -2.34 4.37
N LEU A 93 5.34 -2.07 5.61
CA LEU A 93 6.49 -2.74 6.23
C LEU A 93 6.25 -4.24 6.44
N HIS A 94 5.04 -4.61 6.85
CA HIS A 94 4.64 -6.02 7.00
C HIS A 94 4.68 -6.80 5.68
N LEU A 95 4.70 -6.13 4.53
CA LEU A 95 4.81 -6.76 3.21
C LEU A 95 6.27 -6.98 2.78
N MET A 96 7.22 -6.46 3.53
CA MET A 96 8.67 -6.57 3.29
C MET A 96 9.35 -7.61 4.20
N GLU A 97 8.60 -8.23 5.11
CA GLU A 97 9.07 -9.33 5.95
C GLU A 97 9.12 -10.64 5.12
N PRO A 98 10.13 -11.51 5.34
CA PRO A 98 10.30 -12.77 4.62
C PRO A 98 9.20 -13.81 4.89
#